data_AF-A0A7Y3ML00-F1
#
_entry.id   AF-A0A7Y3ML00-F1
#
_cell.length_a   1.000
_cell.length_b   1.000
_cell.length_c   1.000
_cell.angle_alpha   90.00
_cell.angle_beta   90.00
_cell.angle_gamma   90.00
#
_symmetry.space_group_name_H-M   'P 1'
#
loop_
_entity.id
_entity.type
_entity.pdbx_description
1 polymer ?
#
loop_
_entity_poly.entity_id
_entity_poly.type
_entity_poly.pdbx_seq_one_letter_code
_entity_poly.pdbx_strand_id
1 'polypeptide(L)'
;GQARQFLTYAGEVEGRGRDEDALAYHRDVWEFKNVKLIEQPNGDFAQTILKQYFLSTFNCLLYGALSHSKDETLAAIAAKSLKEVLYHKRHSAEWLKRLGDGTAESKQRMEFALEELWTYTGELFEMTEVDKVLVEEGIACDLNELYMRWLNEVEEIFEEATLDMPKDVFMASGSRKGLHTEHLGFILAEMQFLPRAYPDAKW
;
A
#
# COMPACT_ATOMS: atom_id res chain seq x y z
N GLY A 1 -4.63 12.59 -3.20
CA GLY A 1 -3.69 13.64 -2.74
C GLY A 1 -2.28 13.09 -2.63
N GLN A 2 -2.07 12.09 -1.78
CA GLN A 2 -0.74 11.54 -1.45
C GLN A 2 0.08 11.12 -2.69
N ALA A 3 -0.51 10.33 -3.60
CA ALA A 3 0.17 9.89 -4.81
C ALA A 3 0.70 11.05 -5.67
N ARG A 4 -0.09 12.12 -5.84
CA ARG A 4 0.33 13.34 -6.56
C ARG A 4 1.58 13.97 -5.95
N GLN A 5 1.57 14.13 -4.62
CA GLN A 5 2.72 14.71 -3.91
C GLN A 5 3.99 13.87 -4.06
N PHE A 6 3.89 12.54 -3.90
CA PHE A 6 5.04 11.66 -4.06
C PHE A 6 5.53 11.58 -5.52
N LEU A 7 4.62 11.53 -6.50
CA LEU A 7 5.00 11.46 -7.91
C LEU A 7 5.59 12.78 -8.41
N THR A 8 5.03 13.92 -8.01
CA THR A 8 5.63 15.24 -8.30
C THR A 8 7.07 15.28 -7.78
N TYR A 9 7.28 14.93 -6.50
CA TYR A 9 8.62 14.94 -5.93
C TYR A 9 9.57 13.92 -6.58
N ALA A 10 9.09 12.74 -6.94
CA ALA A 10 9.87 11.77 -7.70
C ALA A 10 10.31 12.30 -9.08
N GLY A 11 9.44 13.05 -9.76
CA GLY A 11 9.75 13.74 -11.02
C GLY A 11 10.86 14.79 -10.88
N GLU A 12 10.83 15.56 -9.80
CA GLU A 12 11.89 16.52 -9.45
C GLU A 12 13.23 15.81 -9.17
N VAL A 13 13.20 14.74 -8.37
CA VAL A 13 14.40 13.98 -7.99
C VAL A 13 15.02 13.24 -9.18
N GLU A 14 14.22 12.67 -10.09
CA GLU A 14 14.79 11.97 -11.25
C GLU A 14 15.43 12.91 -12.26
N GLY A 15 15.04 14.20 -12.27
CA GLY A 15 15.64 15.24 -13.09
C GLY A 15 15.47 15.05 -14.61
N ARG A 16 14.50 14.24 -15.07
CA ARG A 16 14.26 13.97 -16.51
C ARG A 16 13.10 14.76 -17.09
N GLY A 17 12.54 15.70 -16.33
CA GLY A 17 11.43 16.56 -16.77
C GLY A 17 10.07 15.86 -16.86
N ARG A 18 9.92 14.68 -16.22
CA ARG A 18 8.61 14.03 -16.07
C ARG A 18 7.92 14.58 -14.83
N ASP A 19 6.67 15.01 -14.98
CA ASP A 19 5.79 15.42 -13.88
C ASP A 19 4.95 14.24 -13.35
N GLU A 20 4.02 14.51 -12.43
CA GLU A 20 3.16 13.49 -11.83
C GLU A 20 2.29 12.75 -12.86
N ASP A 21 1.83 13.45 -13.90
CA ASP A 21 1.00 12.88 -14.96
C ASP A 21 1.84 11.99 -15.87
N ALA A 22 3.03 12.43 -16.26
CA ALA A 22 3.94 11.61 -17.05
C ALA A 22 4.33 10.32 -16.32
N LEU A 23 4.57 10.41 -15.01
CA LEU A 23 4.85 9.24 -14.18
C LEU A 23 3.61 8.36 -13.95
N ALA A 24 2.40 8.90 -13.93
CA ALA A 24 1.18 8.08 -13.74
C ALA A 24 0.75 7.39 -15.04
N TYR A 25 0.77 8.11 -16.18
CA TYR A 25 0.05 7.68 -17.38
C TYR A 25 0.93 7.11 -18.49
N HIS A 26 2.24 7.38 -18.47
CA HIS A 26 3.16 6.94 -19.52
C HIS A 26 4.15 5.86 -19.10
N ARG A 27 4.09 5.39 -17.85
CA ARG A 27 4.79 4.18 -17.40
C ARG A 27 4.00 2.93 -17.74
N ASP A 28 4.69 1.87 -18.16
CA ASP A 28 4.12 0.53 -18.33
C ASP A 28 4.28 -0.33 -17.06
N VAL A 29 3.67 -1.51 -17.04
CA VAL A 29 3.58 -2.43 -15.88
C VAL A 29 4.94 -2.67 -15.21
N TRP A 30 6.01 -2.88 -15.97
CA TRP A 30 7.35 -3.15 -15.41
C TRP A 30 8.02 -1.94 -14.74
N GLU A 31 7.54 -0.73 -15.03
CA GLU A 31 8.04 0.52 -14.44
C GLU A 31 7.26 0.93 -13.18
N PHE A 32 6.11 0.31 -12.93
CA PHE A 32 5.39 0.45 -11.67
C PHE A 32 6.11 -0.29 -10.54
N LYS A 33 5.87 0.19 -9.32
CA LYS A 33 6.56 -0.22 -8.07
C LYS A 33 5.61 -0.32 -6.88
N ASN A 34 4.30 -0.32 -7.14
CA ASN A 34 3.30 -0.52 -6.10
C ASN A 34 3.32 -1.97 -5.62
N VAL A 35 2.93 -2.19 -4.36
CA VAL A 35 2.81 -3.55 -3.82
C VAL A 35 1.68 -4.33 -4.47
N LYS A 36 1.82 -5.66 -4.57
CA LYS A 36 0.82 -6.58 -5.13
C LYS A 36 -0.50 -6.54 -4.38
N LEU A 37 -0.47 -6.18 -3.10
CA LEU A 37 -1.67 -6.05 -2.29
C LEU A 37 -2.65 -5.00 -2.86
N ILE A 38 -2.17 -3.86 -3.37
CA ILE A 38 -3.08 -2.78 -3.82
C ILE A 38 -3.70 -3.05 -5.20
N GLU A 39 -3.08 -3.89 -6.01
CA GLU A 39 -3.57 -4.25 -7.36
C GLU A 39 -4.53 -5.44 -7.33
N GLN A 40 -4.70 -6.09 -6.17
CA GLN A 40 -5.74 -7.10 -6.02
C GLN A 40 -7.12 -6.50 -6.32
N PRO A 41 -8.04 -7.26 -6.95
CA PRO A 41 -9.41 -6.83 -7.16
C PRO A 41 -10.07 -6.37 -5.86
N ASN A 42 -11.12 -5.57 -5.97
CA ASN A 42 -11.89 -5.17 -4.79
C ASN A 42 -12.60 -6.36 -4.15
N GLY A 43 -13.04 -7.34 -4.97
CA GLY A 43 -13.79 -8.49 -4.48
C GLY A 43 -15.09 -8.05 -3.81
N ASP A 44 -15.47 -8.76 -2.75
CA ASP A 44 -16.57 -8.31 -1.88
C ASP A 44 -16.13 -7.26 -0.85
N PHE A 45 -17.08 -6.84 -0.01
CA PHE A 45 -16.81 -5.82 0.99
C PHE A 45 -15.77 -6.25 2.05
N ALA A 46 -15.72 -7.54 2.42
CA ALA A 46 -14.75 -8.04 3.37
C ALA A 46 -13.32 -7.98 2.79
N GLN A 47 -13.15 -8.39 1.54
CA GLN A 47 -11.86 -8.27 0.83
C GLN A 47 -11.38 -6.82 0.74
N THR A 48 -12.29 -5.90 0.36
CA THR A 48 -11.95 -4.47 0.30
C THR A 48 -11.56 -3.90 1.66
N ILE A 49 -12.32 -4.22 2.73
CA ILE A 49 -12.03 -3.74 4.09
C ILE A 49 -10.72 -4.30 4.62
N LEU A 50 -10.46 -5.59 4.43
CA LEU A 50 -9.24 -6.22 4.92
C LEU A 50 -7.99 -5.68 4.21
N LYS A 51 -8.06 -5.55 2.87
CA LYS A 51 -7.02 -4.89 2.07
C LYS A 51 -6.76 -3.47 2.57
N GLN A 52 -7.83 -2.70 2.79
CA GLN A 52 -7.73 -1.33 3.30
C GLN A 52 -7.12 -1.27 4.70
N TYR A 53 -7.46 -2.21 5.59
CA TYR A 53 -6.90 -2.29 6.94
C TYR A 53 -5.40 -2.55 6.90
N PHE A 54 -4.96 -3.62 6.21
CA PHE A 54 -3.53 -3.93 6.08
C PHE A 54 -2.70 -2.75 5.58
N LEU A 55 -3.16 -2.09 4.52
CA LEU A 55 -2.50 -0.92 3.93
C LEU A 55 -2.52 0.31 4.83
N SER A 56 -3.65 0.60 5.47
CA SER A 56 -3.76 1.79 6.33
C SER A 56 -2.94 1.63 7.62
N THR A 57 -2.90 0.44 8.20
CA THR A 57 -2.02 0.10 9.33
C THR A 57 -0.55 0.26 8.95
N PHE A 58 -0.14 -0.28 7.80
CA PHE A 58 1.22 -0.08 7.29
C PHE A 58 1.53 1.41 7.06
N ASN A 59 0.64 2.15 6.38
CA ASN A 59 0.86 3.56 6.08
C ASN A 59 0.88 4.44 7.33
N CYS A 60 0.12 4.12 8.37
CA CYS A 60 0.22 4.82 9.65
C CYS A 60 1.63 4.70 10.25
N LEU A 61 2.20 3.49 10.25
CA LEU A 61 3.55 3.22 10.76
C LEU A 61 4.61 3.87 9.87
N LEU A 62 4.50 3.70 8.54
CA LEU A 62 5.42 4.26 7.56
C LEU A 62 5.45 5.79 7.64
N TYR A 63 4.29 6.45 7.57
CA TYR A 63 4.23 7.92 7.61
C TYR A 63 4.55 8.48 8.99
N GLY A 64 4.29 7.73 10.06
CA GLY A 64 4.79 8.06 11.40
C GLY A 64 6.32 8.14 11.42
N ALA A 65 6.99 7.12 10.90
CA ALA A 65 8.45 7.08 10.81
C ALA A 65 9.01 8.13 9.84
N LEU A 66 8.47 8.21 8.60
CA LEU A 66 8.94 9.15 7.58
C LEU A 66 8.70 10.62 7.95
N SER A 67 7.78 10.93 8.86
CA SER A 67 7.62 12.30 9.37
C SER A 67 8.85 12.83 10.12
N HIS A 68 9.78 11.93 10.48
CA HIS A 68 11.08 12.24 11.07
C HIS A 68 12.25 12.11 10.09
N SER A 69 11.98 11.98 8.78
CA SER A 69 13.00 11.93 7.75
C SER A 69 13.87 13.20 7.74
N LYS A 70 15.16 13.05 7.42
CA LYS A 70 16.03 14.19 7.12
C LYS A 70 15.67 14.88 5.80
N ASP A 71 14.94 14.20 4.92
CA ASP A 71 14.38 14.82 3.74
C ASP A 71 13.12 15.61 4.14
N GLU A 72 13.24 16.94 4.13
CA GLU A 72 12.17 17.84 4.56
C GLU A 72 10.89 17.67 3.73
N THR A 73 11.01 17.29 2.45
CA THR A 73 9.87 17.10 1.55
C THR A 73 9.13 15.81 1.90
N LEU A 74 9.84 14.70 2.06
CA LEU A 74 9.25 13.43 2.50
C LEU A 74 8.64 13.55 3.89
N ALA A 75 9.33 14.23 4.82
CA ALA A 75 8.81 14.49 6.17
C ALA A 75 7.50 15.28 6.14
N ALA A 76 7.43 16.34 5.32
CA ALA A 76 6.22 17.14 5.19
C ALA A 76 5.05 16.37 4.55
N ILE A 77 5.31 15.59 3.49
CA ILE A 77 4.30 14.74 2.85
C ILE A 77 3.80 13.69 3.85
N ALA A 78 4.69 13.02 4.58
CA ALA A 78 4.35 12.00 5.56
C ALA A 78 3.53 12.58 6.72
N ALA A 79 3.93 13.70 7.30
CA ALA A 79 3.19 14.34 8.41
C ALA A 79 1.77 14.77 8.00
N LYS A 80 1.58 15.22 6.76
CA LYS A 80 0.25 15.52 6.21
C LYS A 80 -0.56 14.22 5.98
N SER A 81 0.06 13.24 5.35
CA SER A 81 -0.58 11.96 4.97
C SER A 81 -0.99 11.14 6.20
N LEU A 82 -0.21 11.20 7.29
CA LEU A 82 -0.48 10.51 8.54
C LEU A 82 -1.87 10.86 9.09
N LYS A 83 -2.25 12.14 9.04
CA LYS A 83 -3.56 12.61 9.51
C LYS A 83 -4.70 11.94 8.76
N GLU A 84 -4.56 11.73 7.45
CA GLU A 84 -5.57 11.09 6.61
C GLU A 84 -5.62 9.57 6.87
N VAL A 85 -4.45 8.90 6.89
CA VAL A 85 -4.42 7.43 7.04
C VAL A 85 -4.86 6.94 8.42
N LEU A 86 -4.73 7.77 9.46
CA LEU A 86 -5.32 7.47 10.77
C LEU A 86 -6.84 7.30 10.69
N TYR A 87 -7.54 8.09 9.87
CA TYR A 87 -8.98 7.90 9.63
C TYR A 87 -9.25 6.63 8.84
N HIS A 88 -8.43 6.31 7.84
CA HIS A 88 -8.58 5.08 7.06
C HIS A 88 -8.39 3.83 7.93
N LYS A 89 -7.38 3.83 8.80
CA LYS A 89 -7.12 2.74 9.75
C LYS A 89 -8.27 2.57 10.72
N ARG A 90 -8.74 3.66 11.33
CA ARG A 90 -9.91 3.59 12.24
C ARG A 90 -11.15 3.04 11.54
N HIS A 91 -11.48 3.56 10.36
CA HIS A 91 -12.65 3.12 9.61
C HIS A 91 -12.60 1.64 9.23
N SER A 92 -11.47 1.20 8.68
CA SER A 92 -11.29 -0.18 8.25
C SER A 92 -11.24 -1.15 9.45
N ALA A 93 -10.62 -0.77 10.56
CA ALA A 93 -10.61 -1.54 11.80
C ALA A 93 -12.02 -1.73 12.39
N GLU A 94 -12.84 -0.68 12.42
CA GLU A 94 -14.23 -0.76 12.90
C GLU A 94 -15.07 -1.74 12.05
N TRP A 95 -14.92 -1.69 10.73
CA TRP A 95 -15.62 -2.63 9.84
C TRP A 95 -15.09 -4.05 9.94
N LEU A 96 -13.77 -4.23 10.06
CA LEU A 96 -13.15 -5.53 10.22
C LEU A 96 -13.73 -6.25 11.44
N LYS A 97 -13.80 -5.56 12.59
CA LYS A 97 -14.41 -6.10 13.81
C LYS A 97 -15.88 -6.47 13.62
N ARG A 98 -16.67 -5.58 13.01
CA ARG A 98 -18.10 -5.84 12.75
C ARG A 98 -18.33 -7.03 11.83
N LEU A 99 -17.45 -7.26 10.86
CA LEU A 99 -17.57 -8.36 9.92
C LEU A 99 -17.10 -9.68 10.54
N GLY A 100 -15.97 -9.67 11.26
CA GLY A 100 -15.40 -10.84 11.92
C GLY A 100 -16.24 -11.36 13.10
N ASP A 101 -16.68 -10.46 14.00
CA ASP A 101 -17.52 -10.79 15.16
C ASP A 101 -19.02 -10.51 14.90
N GLY A 102 -19.43 -10.57 13.63
CA GLY A 102 -20.79 -10.30 13.20
C GLY A 102 -21.65 -11.55 13.13
N THR A 103 -22.06 -11.90 11.92
CA THR A 103 -22.82 -13.12 11.61
C THR A 103 -21.89 -14.22 11.13
N ALA A 104 -22.36 -15.47 11.12
CA ALA A 104 -21.60 -16.58 10.53
C ALA A 104 -21.22 -16.32 9.05
N GLU A 105 -22.12 -15.71 8.27
CA GLU A 105 -21.83 -15.36 6.89
C GLU A 105 -20.76 -14.27 6.78
N SER A 106 -20.86 -13.18 7.55
CA SER A 106 -19.87 -12.10 7.49
C SER A 106 -18.50 -12.55 7.96
N LYS A 107 -18.45 -13.45 8.96
CA LYS A 107 -17.21 -14.05 9.43
C LYS A 107 -16.57 -14.92 8.34
N GLN A 108 -17.34 -15.81 7.72
CA GLN A 108 -16.85 -16.65 6.62
C GLN A 108 -16.29 -15.83 5.46
N ARG A 109 -16.92 -14.69 5.11
CA ARG A 109 -16.41 -13.78 4.09
C ARG A 109 -15.09 -13.12 4.49
N MET A 110 -14.92 -12.79 5.76
CA MET A 110 -13.68 -12.21 6.27
C MET A 110 -12.55 -13.24 6.32
N GLU A 111 -12.84 -14.47 6.71
CA GLU A 111 -11.89 -15.60 6.65
C GLU A 111 -11.46 -15.87 5.21
N PHE A 112 -12.40 -15.90 4.26
CA PHE A 112 -12.07 -16.00 2.83
C PHE A 112 -11.21 -14.82 2.35
N ALA A 113 -11.55 -13.59 2.74
CA ALA A 113 -10.72 -12.43 2.42
C ALA A 113 -9.30 -12.56 2.95
N LEU A 114 -9.13 -13.14 4.13
CA LEU A 114 -7.84 -13.36 4.76
C LEU A 114 -7.01 -14.40 4.00
N GLU A 115 -7.61 -15.52 3.61
CA GLU A 115 -6.98 -16.55 2.77
C GLU A 115 -6.43 -15.97 1.46
N GLU A 116 -7.22 -15.10 0.80
CA GLU A 116 -6.86 -14.52 -0.49
C GLU A 116 -5.78 -13.43 -0.39
N LEU A 117 -5.76 -12.64 0.69
CA LEU A 117 -4.97 -11.41 0.75
C LEU A 117 -3.68 -11.53 1.56
N TRP A 118 -3.59 -12.48 2.50
CA TRP A 118 -2.46 -12.57 3.43
C TRP A 118 -1.12 -12.75 2.72
N THR A 119 -1.07 -13.53 1.64
CA THR A 119 0.14 -13.78 0.85
C THR A 119 0.84 -12.50 0.36
N TYR A 120 0.10 -11.41 0.16
CA TYR A 120 0.65 -10.14 -0.36
C TYR A 120 1.15 -9.20 0.74
N THR A 121 0.96 -9.52 2.02
CA THR A 121 1.32 -8.65 3.14
C THR A 121 2.82 -8.60 3.38
N GLY A 122 3.56 -9.69 3.12
CA GLY A 122 5.01 -9.73 3.29
C GLY A 122 5.75 -8.71 2.43
N GLU A 123 5.28 -8.46 1.21
CA GLU A 123 5.90 -7.51 0.28
C GLU A 123 5.88 -6.06 0.78
N LEU A 124 4.99 -5.70 1.72
CA LEU A 124 4.95 -4.38 2.34
C LEU A 124 6.25 -4.03 3.06
N PHE A 125 6.98 -5.05 3.54
CA PHE A 125 8.16 -4.89 4.41
C PHE A 125 9.47 -5.27 3.71
N GLU A 126 9.41 -5.57 2.41
CA GLU A 126 10.62 -5.87 1.65
C GLU A 126 11.52 -4.64 1.51
N MET A 127 12.78 -4.82 1.87
CA MET A 127 13.82 -3.82 1.69
C MET A 127 14.73 -4.15 0.52
N THR A 128 15.00 -3.15 -0.30
CA THR A 128 15.96 -3.16 -1.39
C THR A 128 17.30 -2.57 -0.96
N GLU A 129 18.31 -2.66 -1.82
CA GLU A 129 19.61 -1.98 -1.57
C GLU A 129 19.47 -0.45 -1.52
N VAL A 130 18.48 0.12 -2.23
CA VAL A 130 18.20 1.56 -2.15
C VAL A 130 17.66 1.92 -0.77
N ASP A 131 16.78 1.10 -0.21
CA ASP A 131 16.22 1.35 1.12
C ASP A 131 17.32 1.34 2.19
N LYS A 132 18.26 0.40 2.12
CA LYS A 132 19.40 0.34 3.06
C LYS A 132 20.22 1.64 3.05
N VAL A 133 20.57 2.13 1.85
CA VAL A 133 21.32 3.39 1.71
C VAL A 133 20.52 4.57 2.29
N LEU A 134 19.22 4.66 1.97
CA LEU A 134 18.38 5.76 2.47
C LEU A 134 18.13 5.68 3.98
N VAL A 135 18.11 4.49 4.57
CA VAL A 135 18.01 4.31 6.03
C VAL A 135 19.30 4.78 6.71
N GLU A 136 20.48 4.42 6.18
CA GLU A 136 21.78 4.88 6.70
C GLU A 136 21.91 6.41 6.66
N GLU A 137 21.38 7.05 5.61
CA GLU A 137 21.34 8.50 5.48
C GLU A 137 20.28 9.16 6.38
N GLY A 138 19.34 8.39 6.94
CA GLY A 138 18.22 8.88 7.75
C GLY A 138 17.10 9.53 6.92
N ILE A 139 16.99 9.15 5.65
CA ILE A 139 15.95 9.60 4.71
C ILE A 139 14.75 8.65 4.73
N ALA A 140 15.00 7.33 4.71
CA ALA A 140 13.98 6.29 4.83
C ALA A 140 13.97 5.68 6.24
N CYS A 141 13.09 4.71 6.48
CA CYS A 141 13.00 3.97 7.74
C CYS A 141 13.15 2.46 7.52
N ASP A 142 13.62 1.75 8.55
CA ASP A 142 13.76 0.29 8.52
C ASP A 142 12.37 -0.37 8.58
N LEU A 143 12.00 -1.06 7.51
CA LEU A 143 10.70 -1.71 7.41
C LEU A 143 10.60 -2.98 8.27
N ASN A 144 11.72 -3.60 8.67
CA ASN A 144 11.70 -4.77 9.55
C ASN A 144 11.18 -4.41 10.95
N GLU A 145 11.54 -3.22 11.45
CA GLU A 145 11.00 -2.72 12.73
C GLU A 145 9.49 -2.43 12.62
N LEU A 146 9.04 -1.95 11.46
CA LEU A 146 7.62 -1.70 11.21
C LEU A 146 6.83 -3.00 11.08
N TYR A 147 7.41 -4.06 10.53
CA TYR A 147 6.76 -5.37 10.41
C TYR A 147 6.32 -5.89 11.77
N MET A 148 7.20 -5.87 12.78
CA MET A 148 6.86 -6.36 14.11
C MET A 148 5.73 -5.56 14.75
N ARG A 149 5.73 -4.23 14.59
CA ARG A 149 4.66 -3.36 15.10
C ARG A 149 3.34 -3.60 14.37
N TRP A 150 3.42 -3.73 13.04
CA TRP A 150 2.26 -4.01 12.20
C TRP A 150 1.62 -5.35 12.54
N LEU A 151 2.44 -6.40 12.72
CA LEU A 151 1.97 -7.74 13.04
C LEU A 151 1.23 -7.75 14.39
N ASN A 152 1.77 -7.08 15.40
CA ASN A 152 1.11 -6.94 16.70
C ASN A 152 -0.25 -6.22 16.58
N GLU A 153 -0.33 -5.12 15.83
CA GLU A 153 -1.60 -4.39 15.65
C GLU A 153 -2.64 -5.22 14.88
N VAL A 154 -2.19 -6.06 13.94
CA VAL A 154 -3.05 -6.99 13.20
C VAL A 154 -3.53 -8.13 14.10
N GLU A 155 -2.65 -8.69 14.93
CA GLU A 155 -3.01 -9.72 15.90
C GLU A 155 -4.06 -9.20 16.89
N GLU A 156 -3.86 -8.02 17.46
CA GLU A 156 -4.81 -7.38 18.37
C GLU A 156 -6.20 -7.20 17.73
N ILE A 157 -6.29 -6.71 16.49
CA ILE A 157 -7.59 -6.53 15.84
C ILE A 157 -8.22 -7.86 15.43
N PHE A 158 -7.43 -8.88 15.10
CA PHE A 158 -7.93 -10.20 14.75
C PHE A 158 -8.51 -10.90 15.98
N GLU A 159 -7.87 -10.76 17.15
CA GLU A 159 -8.43 -11.22 18.42
C GLU A 159 -9.80 -10.57 18.68
N GLU A 160 -9.90 -9.23 18.56
CA GLU A 160 -11.18 -8.51 18.72
C GLU A 160 -12.24 -8.94 17.67
N ALA A 161 -11.81 -9.31 16.47
CA ALA A 161 -12.67 -9.74 15.38
C ALA A 161 -12.95 -11.26 15.38
N THR A 162 -12.40 -12.01 16.35
CA THR A 162 -12.50 -13.47 16.46
C THR A 162 -11.93 -14.23 15.24
N LEU A 163 -10.91 -13.68 14.59
CA LEU A 163 -10.22 -14.29 13.45
C LEU A 163 -8.90 -14.92 13.88
N ASP A 164 -8.51 -16.01 13.22
CA ASP A 164 -7.23 -16.66 13.47
C ASP A 164 -6.12 -16.06 12.60
N MET A 165 -4.92 -15.93 13.16
CA MET A 165 -3.72 -15.55 12.40
C MET A 165 -3.32 -16.65 11.40
N PRO A 166 -3.06 -16.33 10.12
CA PRO A 166 -2.62 -17.32 9.16
C PRO A 166 -1.22 -17.86 9.50
N LYS A 167 -1.01 -19.16 9.30
CA LYS A 167 0.24 -19.86 9.59
C LYS A 167 0.84 -20.45 8.33
N ASP A 168 2.17 -20.40 8.21
CA ASP A 168 2.95 -21.04 7.14
C ASP A 168 2.48 -20.72 5.70
N VAL A 169 2.06 -19.47 5.47
CA VAL A 169 1.59 -18.99 4.16
C VAL A 169 2.76 -18.49 3.31
N PHE A 170 2.80 -18.89 2.04
CA PHE A 170 3.74 -18.34 1.06
C PHE A 170 3.54 -16.82 0.90
N MET A 171 4.63 -16.05 0.85
CA MET A 171 4.58 -14.60 0.66
C MET A 171 4.95 -14.23 -0.78
N ALA A 172 4.00 -13.68 -1.52
CA ALA A 172 4.20 -13.19 -2.88
C ALA A 172 5.09 -11.94 -2.88
N SER A 173 5.97 -11.84 -3.88
CA SER A 173 7.02 -10.82 -3.97
C SER A 173 7.31 -10.43 -5.42
N GLY A 174 8.05 -9.34 -5.63
CA GLY A 174 8.66 -8.97 -6.91
C GLY A 174 8.13 -7.67 -7.53
N SER A 175 7.11 -7.03 -6.99
CA SER A 175 6.53 -5.81 -7.56
C SER A 175 7.52 -4.64 -7.60
N ARG A 176 8.42 -4.54 -6.62
CA ARG A 176 9.53 -3.57 -6.64
C ARG A 176 10.46 -3.77 -7.85
N LYS A 177 10.52 -4.98 -8.41
CA LYS A 177 11.25 -5.32 -9.63
C LYS A 177 10.40 -5.23 -10.90
N GLY A 178 9.16 -4.72 -10.80
CA GLY A 178 8.22 -4.64 -11.91
C GLY A 178 7.51 -5.97 -12.22
N LEU A 179 7.61 -6.96 -11.32
CA LEU A 179 6.95 -8.26 -11.48
C LEU A 179 5.61 -8.24 -10.76
N HIS A 180 4.58 -7.75 -11.46
CA HIS A 180 3.23 -7.60 -10.93
C HIS A 180 2.38 -8.86 -11.15
N THR A 181 1.21 -8.91 -10.53
CA THR A 181 0.14 -9.84 -10.90
C THR A 181 -0.45 -9.46 -12.26
N GLU A 182 -1.25 -10.33 -12.84
CA GLU A 182 -1.99 -10.07 -14.07
C GLU A 182 -2.95 -8.88 -13.97
N HIS A 183 -3.34 -8.48 -12.74
CA HIS A 183 -4.34 -7.44 -12.51
C HIS A 183 -3.83 -6.04 -12.88
N LEU A 184 -2.55 -5.73 -12.66
CA LEU A 184 -2.05 -4.37 -12.88
C LEU A 184 -2.19 -3.94 -14.34
N GLY A 185 -1.98 -4.86 -15.30
CA GLY A 185 -2.13 -4.55 -16.72
C GLY A 185 -3.54 -4.06 -17.08
N PHE A 186 -4.59 -4.68 -16.51
CA PHE A 186 -5.97 -4.24 -16.73
C PHE A 186 -6.25 -2.87 -16.10
N ILE A 187 -5.74 -2.64 -14.88
CA ILE A 187 -5.89 -1.36 -14.18
C ILE A 187 -5.24 -0.23 -14.98
N LEU A 188 -4.01 -0.43 -15.47
CA LEU A 188 -3.29 0.58 -16.23
C LEU A 188 -3.92 0.82 -17.60
N ALA A 189 -4.42 -0.22 -18.27
CA ALA A 189 -5.12 -0.06 -19.54
C ALA A 189 -6.32 0.88 -19.42
N GLU A 190 -7.11 0.77 -18.35
CA GLU A 190 -8.23 1.66 -18.07
C GLU A 190 -7.75 3.06 -17.65
N MET A 191 -6.86 3.14 -16.65
CA MET A 191 -6.37 4.40 -16.07
C MET A 191 -5.68 5.29 -17.10
N GLN A 192 -4.96 4.69 -18.05
CA GLN A 192 -4.07 5.40 -18.98
C GLN A 192 -4.67 5.57 -20.38
N PHE A 193 -5.89 5.07 -20.62
CA PHE A 193 -6.50 5.08 -21.95
C PHE A 193 -6.57 6.50 -22.54
N LEU A 194 -7.18 7.45 -21.82
CA LEU A 194 -7.40 8.81 -22.32
C LEU A 194 -6.08 9.56 -22.60
N PRO A 195 -5.11 9.62 -21.65
CA PRO A 195 -3.83 10.27 -21.91
C PRO A 195 -3.03 9.63 -23.05
N ARG A 196 -3.13 8.32 -23.25
CA ARG A 196 -2.43 7.62 -24.35
C ARG A 196 -3.13 7.79 -25.70
N ALA A 197 -4.46 7.86 -25.72
CA ALA A 197 -5.23 8.07 -26.94
C ALA A 197 -5.14 9.52 -27.45
N TYR A 198 -4.97 10.49 -26.55
CA TYR A 198 -4.92 11.92 -26.87
C TYR A 198 -3.72 12.62 -26.18
N PRO A 199 -2.47 12.33 -26.62
CA PRO A 199 -1.26 12.77 -25.92
C PRO A 199 -1.04 14.29 -25.93
N ASP A 200 -1.63 15.02 -26.87
CA ASP A 200 -1.51 16.48 -26.98
C ASP A 200 -2.61 17.24 -26.20
N ALA A 201 -3.54 16.53 -25.56
CA ALA A 201 -4.64 17.13 -24.80
C ALA A 201 -4.16 17.72 -23.46
N LYS A 202 -4.84 18.78 -23.00
CA LYS A 202 -4.61 19.40 -21.68
C LYS A 202 -5.89 19.32 -20.86
N TRP A 203 -5.78 18.90 -19.60
CA TRP A 203 -6.88 18.64 -18.68
C TRP A 203 -6.76 19.48 -17.40
#